data_AF-A0A7G7GB94-F1
#
_entry.id   AF-A0A7G7GB94-F1
#
_cell.length_a   1.000
_cell.length_b   1.000
_cell.length_c   1.000
_cell.angle_alpha   90.00
_cell.angle_beta   90.00
_cell.angle_gamma   90.00
#
_symmetry.space_group_name_H-M   'P 1'
#
loop_
_entity.id
_entity.type
_entity.pdbx_description
1 polymer ?
#
loop_
_entity_poly.entity_id
_entity_poly.type
_entity_poly.pdbx_seq_one_letter_code
_entity_poly.pdbx_strand_id
1 'polypeptide(L)'
;MNRLFLTIIVICLIACQKQSAKENNQKKTDIGKKAVINEEAYKDTLNFNSNYPLGKELKNAINDPLTDKYFLEVFKEGKMVPHHDDKKMLSITDSLLSNDQNKDFFYFVVFTKSLNGSDGFYSEAAGAKATEFITTKTEWFADYFNIGPTLTKNDMKNWASFIVGEIQIEKEGYEPKAINELVSKLRENLRGRRKEYSVVLENFIEYIKEVEKKKITTTNHTYTAASPPHSPAL
;
A
#
# COMPACT_ATOMS: atom_id res chain seq x y z
N MET A 1 -0.80 10.81 -53.75
CA MET A 1 -0.42 12.22 -53.55
C MET A 1 -1.36 12.84 -52.54
N ASN A 2 -0.85 13.78 -51.73
CA ASN A 2 -1.46 14.51 -50.60
C ASN A 2 -1.47 13.67 -49.30
N ARG A 3 -0.53 13.75 -48.35
CA ARG A 3 0.21 14.88 -47.71
C ARG A 3 -0.71 15.95 -47.11
N LEU A 4 -1.19 15.73 -45.89
CA LEU A 4 -1.37 16.76 -44.85
C LEU A 4 -1.80 16.10 -43.53
N PHE A 5 -1.54 16.78 -42.41
CA PHE A 5 -1.80 16.39 -41.01
C PHE A 5 -0.65 15.70 -40.27
N LEU A 6 0.46 16.44 -40.23
CA LEU A 6 1.51 16.35 -39.23
C LEU A 6 1.65 17.75 -38.64
N THR A 7 0.93 18.05 -37.55
CA THR A 7 1.17 19.14 -36.57
C THR A 7 -0.03 19.22 -35.64
N ILE A 8 0.12 18.79 -34.38
CA ILE A 8 -0.36 19.39 -33.11
C ILE A 8 0.10 18.42 -32.01
N ILE A 9 1.40 18.45 -31.69
CA ILE A 9 1.96 17.91 -30.45
C ILE A 9 3.00 18.92 -29.97
N VAL A 10 2.55 20.09 -29.52
CA VAL A 10 3.29 20.99 -28.64
C VAL A 10 2.23 21.80 -27.92
N ILE A 11 2.18 21.68 -26.59
CA ILE A 11 1.57 22.55 -25.54
C ILE A 11 1.08 21.59 -24.44
N CYS A 12 2.01 21.06 -23.65
CA CYS A 12 1.78 20.51 -22.30
C CYS A 12 3.05 20.63 -21.44
N LEU A 13 3.77 21.74 -21.60
CA LEU A 13 4.83 22.15 -20.70
C LEU A 13 4.53 23.61 -20.32
N ILE A 14 4.63 23.93 -19.04
CA ILE A 14 4.29 25.20 -18.37
C ILE A 14 2.90 25.18 -17.68
N ALA A 15 2.78 24.38 -16.61
CA ALA A 15 1.86 24.67 -15.51
C ALA A 15 2.32 23.99 -14.20
N CYS A 16 3.59 24.15 -13.83
CA CYS A 16 4.05 23.95 -12.46
C CYS A 16 4.94 25.11 -12.07
N GLN A 17 4.29 26.24 -11.71
CA GLN A 17 4.93 27.26 -10.91
C GLN A 17 4.02 27.67 -9.76
N LYS A 18 4.52 27.33 -8.57
CA LYS A 18 4.45 28.07 -7.30
C LYS A 18 3.05 28.32 -6.72
N GLN A 19 2.79 27.65 -5.60
CA GLN A 19 2.10 28.29 -4.50
C GLN A 19 2.81 27.99 -3.18
N SER A 20 3.52 29.01 -2.70
CA SER A 20 4.11 29.06 -1.36
C SER A 20 3.04 29.31 -0.30
N ALA A 21 3.24 28.63 0.82
CA ALA A 21 2.89 28.96 2.20
C ALA A 21 1.92 30.13 2.46
N LYS A 22 0.79 29.81 3.10
CA LYS A 22 0.19 30.67 4.12
C LYS A 22 -0.16 29.83 5.34
N GLU A 23 0.58 30.07 6.41
CA GLU A 23 0.16 29.77 7.79
C GLU A 23 -1.13 30.53 8.08
N ASN A 24 -2.08 29.86 8.75
CA ASN A 24 -3.10 30.59 9.49
C ASN A 24 -3.43 29.84 10.79
N ASN A 25 -3.10 30.50 11.89
CA ASN A 25 -3.38 30.08 13.26
C ASN A 25 -4.87 30.23 13.55
N GLN A 26 -5.56 29.14 13.88
CA GLN A 26 -6.88 29.20 14.53
C GLN A 26 -6.98 28.19 15.68
N LYS A 27 -6.76 28.74 16.88
CA LYS A 27 -7.52 28.59 18.13
C LYS A 27 -8.38 27.32 18.23
N LYS A 28 -7.90 26.32 18.99
CA LYS A 28 -8.67 25.14 19.39
C LYS A 28 -9.33 25.38 20.75
N THR A 29 -10.65 25.31 20.75
CA THR A 29 -11.50 25.24 21.94
C THR A 29 -11.43 23.82 22.53
N ASP A 30 -11.36 23.80 23.86
CA ASP A 30 -11.26 22.65 24.74
C ASP A 30 -12.59 21.87 24.84
N ILE A 31 -12.65 20.64 24.32
CA ILE A 31 -13.64 19.61 24.71
C ILE A 31 -13.02 18.21 24.51
N GLY A 32 -12.90 17.46 25.60
CA GLY A 32 -13.01 16.00 25.60
C GLY A 32 -11.71 15.21 25.67
N LYS A 33 -11.35 14.78 26.90
CA LYS A 33 -10.34 13.76 27.20
C LYS A 33 -10.54 12.51 26.33
N LYS A 34 -9.83 12.45 25.21
CA LYS A 34 -9.41 11.21 24.54
C LYS A 34 -7.99 10.93 25.01
N ALA A 35 -7.73 9.69 25.41
CA ALA A 35 -6.41 9.24 25.85
C ALA A 35 -5.35 9.69 24.84
N VAL A 36 -4.43 10.54 25.30
CA VAL A 36 -3.23 10.96 24.59
C VAL A 36 -2.36 9.72 24.50
N ILE A 37 -2.47 9.01 23.39
CA ILE A 37 -1.45 8.04 22.99
C ILE A 37 -0.27 8.88 22.54
N ASN A 38 0.77 8.93 23.37
CA ASN A 38 2.03 9.60 23.05
C ASN A 38 2.50 9.17 21.65
N GLU A 39 2.55 10.14 20.74
CA GLU A 39 2.91 9.95 19.34
C GLU A 39 4.44 9.89 19.13
N GLU A 40 5.22 9.90 20.21
CA GLU A 40 6.69 9.93 20.18
C GLU A 40 7.30 8.72 20.92
N ALA A 41 7.00 7.55 20.41
CA ALA A 41 7.97 6.45 20.39
C ALA A 41 8.02 5.95 18.96
N TYR A 42 8.54 6.80 18.07
CA TYR A 42 9.04 6.39 16.77
C TYR A 42 10.15 5.37 17.06
N LYS A 43 9.76 4.08 17.15
CA LYS A 43 10.69 2.96 17.26
C LYS A 43 11.73 3.20 16.18
N ASP A 44 12.96 3.40 16.63
CA ASP A 44 14.18 3.39 15.85
C ASP A 44 14.23 2.06 15.07
N THR A 45 13.57 2.06 13.91
CA THR A 45 13.17 0.87 13.14
C THR A 45 14.30 0.37 12.25
N LEU A 46 15.50 0.90 12.45
CA LEU A 46 16.72 0.56 11.72
C LEU A 46 17.71 -0.24 12.54
N ASN A 47 17.44 -0.53 13.83
CA ASN A 47 18.32 -1.39 14.61
C ASN A 47 18.00 -2.88 14.38
N PHE A 48 18.38 -3.39 13.19
CA PHE A 48 18.34 -4.81 12.82
C PHE A 48 19.09 -5.73 13.79
N ASN A 49 19.90 -5.19 14.70
CA ASN A 49 20.61 -5.95 15.75
C ASN A 49 19.72 -6.39 16.92
N SER A 50 18.40 -6.27 16.77
CA SER A 50 17.47 -6.74 17.78
C SER A 50 17.52 -8.29 17.86
N ASN A 51 17.76 -8.86 19.05
CA ASN A 51 17.75 -10.32 19.29
C ASN A 51 16.35 -10.96 19.15
N TYR A 52 15.38 -10.25 18.56
CA TYR A 52 14.02 -10.76 18.35
C TYR A 52 13.99 -11.76 17.19
N PRO A 53 13.07 -12.76 17.22
CA PRO A 53 12.99 -13.80 16.20
C PRO A 53 12.96 -13.28 14.75
N LEU A 54 12.11 -12.29 14.47
CA LEU A 54 11.98 -11.70 13.12
C LEU A 54 13.24 -10.97 12.65
N GLY A 55 13.97 -10.30 13.56
CA GLY A 55 15.23 -9.65 13.24
C GLY A 55 16.34 -10.67 12.90
N LYS A 56 16.37 -11.78 13.65
CA LYS A 56 17.28 -12.90 13.38
C LYS A 56 16.95 -13.57 12.04
N GLU A 57 15.67 -13.77 11.75
CA GLU A 57 15.23 -14.33 10.46
C GLU A 57 15.66 -13.45 9.28
N LEU A 58 15.40 -12.13 9.33
CA LEU A 58 15.88 -11.20 8.29
C LEU A 58 17.40 -11.28 8.12
N LYS A 59 18.15 -11.25 9.22
CA LYS A 59 19.62 -11.33 9.17
C LYS A 59 20.08 -12.65 8.53
N ASN A 60 19.43 -13.75 8.86
CA ASN A 60 19.75 -15.04 8.26
C ASN A 60 19.44 -15.04 6.76
N ALA A 61 18.26 -14.57 6.34
CA ALA A 61 17.89 -14.49 4.94
C ALA A 61 18.83 -13.59 4.13
N ILE A 62 19.26 -12.44 4.68
CA ILE A 62 20.18 -11.51 4.01
C ILE A 62 21.58 -12.12 3.82
N ASN A 63 22.04 -12.94 4.77
CA ASN A 63 23.37 -13.55 4.73
C ASN A 63 23.37 -14.95 4.07
N ASP A 64 22.20 -15.51 3.76
CA ASP A 64 22.07 -16.81 3.10
C ASP A 64 22.48 -16.68 1.62
N PRO A 65 23.54 -17.38 1.16
CA PRO A 65 24.00 -17.32 -0.23
C PRO A 65 22.97 -17.88 -1.22
N LEU A 66 21.95 -18.61 -0.76
CA LEU A 66 20.85 -19.12 -1.56
C LEU A 66 19.69 -18.13 -1.68
N THR A 67 19.68 -17.04 -0.92
CA THR A 67 18.66 -16.01 -1.07
C THR A 67 18.79 -15.33 -2.42
N ASP A 68 17.64 -15.16 -3.07
CA ASP A 68 17.57 -14.58 -4.40
C ASP A 68 18.16 -13.15 -4.40
N LYS A 69 19.17 -12.93 -5.26
CA LYS A 69 19.84 -11.63 -5.37
C LYS A 69 18.87 -10.49 -5.69
N TYR A 70 17.84 -10.77 -6.49
CA TYR A 70 16.82 -9.78 -6.82
C TYR A 70 16.00 -9.37 -5.59
N PHE A 71 15.71 -10.31 -4.69
CA PHE A 71 14.95 -10.03 -3.47
C PHE A 71 15.78 -9.19 -2.50
N LEU A 72 17.08 -9.48 -2.42
CA LEU A 72 18.03 -8.65 -1.65
C LEU A 72 18.11 -7.22 -2.20
N GLU A 73 18.05 -7.06 -3.52
CA GLU A 73 18.06 -5.75 -4.17
C GLU A 73 16.79 -4.95 -3.83
N VAL A 74 15.61 -5.54 -3.99
CA VAL A 74 14.33 -4.91 -3.60
C VAL A 74 14.30 -4.57 -2.11
N PHE A 75 14.81 -5.47 -1.26
CA PHE A 75 14.93 -5.22 0.18
C PHE A 75 15.82 -4.00 0.46
N LYS A 76 16.99 -3.93 -0.18
CA LYS A 76 17.98 -2.85 0.02
C LYS A 76 17.48 -1.50 -0.50
N GLU A 77 16.85 -1.48 -1.68
CA GLU A 77 16.33 -0.27 -2.29
C GLU A 77 15.03 0.21 -1.63
N GLY A 78 14.32 -0.68 -0.92
CA GLY A 78 13.06 -0.37 -0.25
C GLY A 78 11.89 -0.13 -1.22
N LYS A 79 12.06 -0.52 -2.49
CA LYS A 79 11.11 -0.34 -3.58
C LYS A 79 11.28 -1.41 -4.65
N MET A 80 10.29 -1.54 -5.54
CA MET A 80 10.39 -2.37 -6.73
C MET A 80 11.58 -1.92 -7.58
N VAL A 81 12.36 -2.90 -8.04
CA VAL A 81 13.48 -2.67 -8.95
C VAL A 81 13.10 -3.25 -10.31
N PRO A 82 13.08 -2.46 -11.38
CA PRO A 82 12.77 -2.98 -12.70
C PRO A 82 13.72 -4.12 -13.10
N HIS A 83 13.17 -5.20 -13.64
CA HIS A 83 13.95 -6.33 -14.13
C HIS A 83 13.49 -6.67 -15.55
N HIS A 84 14.42 -7.14 -16.39
CA HIS A 84 14.12 -7.49 -17.79
C HIS A 84 13.30 -8.78 -17.94
N ASP A 85 13.22 -9.57 -16.87
CA ASP A 85 12.41 -10.78 -16.77
C ASP A 85 11.24 -10.52 -15.81
N ASP A 86 10.05 -10.39 -16.38
CA ASP A 86 8.80 -10.16 -15.64
C ASP A 86 8.49 -11.29 -14.66
N LYS A 87 8.90 -12.53 -14.96
CA LYS A 87 8.70 -13.66 -14.03
C LYS A 87 9.50 -13.47 -12.76
N LYS A 88 10.68 -12.84 -12.88
CA LYS A 88 11.50 -12.50 -11.71
C LYS A 88 10.81 -11.49 -10.83
N MET A 89 10.20 -10.46 -11.42
CA MET A 89 9.40 -9.48 -10.72
C MET A 89 8.22 -10.15 -9.99
N LEU A 90 7.43 -10.95 -10.72
CA LEU A 90 6.25 -11.63 -10.19
C LEU A 90 6.56 -12.67 -9.10
N SER A 91 7.76 -13.28 -9.12
CA SER A 91 8.16 -14.28 -8.12
C SER A 91 8.17 -13.76 -6.67
N ILE A 92 8.23 -12.44 -6.47
CA ILE A 92 8.04 -11.83 -5.14
C ILE A 92 6.64 -12.12 -4.61
N THR A 93 5.62 -12.01 -5.47
CA THR A 93 4.23 -12.24 -5.10
C THR A 93 3.96 -13.72 -4.79
N ASP A 94 4.63 -14.64 -5.51
CA ASP A 94 4.57 -16.08 -5.21
C ASP A 94 5.21 -16.40 -3.86
N SER A 95 6.32 -15.74 -3.54
CA SER A 95 7.08 -16.00 -2.31
C SER A 95 6.36 -15.52 -1.04
N LEU A 96 5.51 -14.49 -1.15
CA LEU A 96 4.68 -13.98 -0.05
C LEU A 96 3.82 -15.08 0.61
N LEU A 97 3.33 -16.02 -0.19
CA LEU A 97 2.46 -17.11 0.27
C LEU A 97 3.20 -18.46 0.35
N SER A 98 4.53 -18.44 0.28
CA SER A 98 5.33 -19.66 0.41
C SER A 98 5.19 -20.32 1.79
N ASN A 99 5.63 -21.58 1.86
CA ASN A 99 5.71 -22.37 3.08
C ASN A 99 7.12 -22.37 3.70
N ASP A 100 8.05 -21.53 3.22
CA ASP A 100 9.39 -21.43 3.82
C ASP A 100 9.34 -20.59 5.09
N GLN A 101 9.09 -21.26 6.22
CA GLN A 101 9.02 -20.66 7.55
C GLN A 101 10.33 -19.99 7.99
N ASN A 102 11.47 -20.24 7.32
CA ASN A 102 12.74 -19.60 7.65
C ASN A 102 12.94 -18.26 6.95
N LYS A 103 12.06 -17.92 6.00
CA LYS A 103 12.13 -16.70 5.20
C LYS A 103 10.77 -16.03 5.04
N ASP A 104 9.75 -16.44 5.79
CA ASP A 104 8.38 -15.95 5.60
C ASP A 104 8.26 -14.45 5.88
N PHE A 105 8.91 -13.96 6.93
CA PHE A 105 8.97 -12.55 7.25
C PHE A 105 9.89 -11.80 6.29
N PHE A 106 11.00 -12.41 5.85
CA PHE A 106 11.82 -11.82 4.79
C PHE A 106 11.02 -11.60 3.50
N TYR A 107 10.27 -12.61 3.04
CA TYR A 107 9.42 -12.50 1.87
C TYR A 107 8.29 -11.50 2.07
N PHE A 108 7.70 -11.44 3.26
CA PHE A 108 6.73 -10.41 3.61
C PHE A 108 7.31 -9.00 3.49
N VAL A 109 8.53 -8.78 3.98
CA VAL A 109 9.20 -7.47 3.88
C VAL A 109 9.53 -7.15 2.42
N VAL A 110 10.10 -8.08 1.66
CA VAL A 110 10.41 -7.88 0.23
C VAL A 110 9.16 -7.54 -0.56
N PHE A 111 8.07 -8.30 -0.38
CA PHE A 111 6.79 -8.00 -0.99
C PHE A 111 6.29 -6.61 -0.59
N THR A 112 6.31 -6.29 0.70
CA THR A 112 5.87 -4.99 1.20
C THR A 112 6.66 -3.83 0.58
N LYS A 113 7.99 -3.97 0.44
CA LYS A 113 8.83 -2.97 -0.20
C LYS A 113 8.57 -2.88 -1.70
N SER A 114 8.31 -4.01 -2.37
CA SER A 114 7.97 -4.03 -3.79
C SER A 114 6.69 -3.27 -4.15
N LEU A 115 5.81 -3.00 -3.18
CA LEU A 115 4.63 -2.15 -3.40
C LEU A 115 5.03 -0.68 -3.66
N ASN A 116 6.22 -0.24 -3.21
CA ASN A 116 6.73 1.08 -3.53
C ASN A 116 7.28 1.08 -4.96
N GLY A 117 6.80 2.00 -5.81
CA GLY A 117 7.33 2.17 -7.16
C GLY A 117 6.97 1.04 -8.13
N SER A 118 5.93 0.25 -7.82
CA SER A 118 5.36 -0.70 -8.77
C SER A 118 4.80 0.03 -10.00
N ASP A 119 4.85 -0.64 -11.14
CA ASP A 119 4.14 -0.23 -12.34
C ASP A 119 2.73 -0.85 -12.39
N GLY A 120 1.97 -0.53 -13.43
CA GLY A 120 0.62 -1.07 -13.61
C GLY A 120 0.59 -2.60 -13.72
N PHE A 121 1.59 -3.21 -14.36
CA PHE A 121 1.65 -4.66 -14.58
C PHE A 121 1.88 -5.43 -13.27
N TYR A 122 2.86 -5.05 -12.47
CA TYR A 122 3.12 -5.68 -11.18
C TYR A 122 1.99 -5.39 -10.17
N SER A 123 1.37 -4.22 -10.25
CA SER A 123 0.36 -3.80 -9.28
C SER A 123 -0.88 -4.68 -9.24
N GLU A 124 -1.30 -5.23 -10.39
CA GLU A 124 -2.42 -6.16 -10.47
C GLU A 124 -2.11 -7.47 -9.70
N ALA A 125 -0.99 -8.13 -10.04
CA ALA A 125 -0.57 -9.34 -9.35
C ALA A 125 -0.35 -9.11 -7.83
N ALA A 126 0.24 -7.97 -7.48
CA ALA A 126 0.47 -7.59 -6.09
C ALA A 126 -0.84 -7.30 -5.34
N GLY A 127 -1.83 -6.67 -5.98
CA GLY A 127 -3.15 -6.38 -5.40
C GLY A 127 -3.90 -7.67 -5.02
N ALA A 128 -3.97 -8.60 -5.97
CA ALA A 128 -4.56 -9.93 -5.74
C ALA A 128 -3.84 -10.68 -4.60
N LYS A 129 -2.51 -10.71 -4.61
CA LYS A 129 -1.71 -11.44 -3.60
C LYS A 129 -1.73 -10.79 -2.22
N ALA A 130 -1.78 -9.46 -2.14
CA ALA A 130 -2.00 -8.74 -0.89
C ALA A 130 -3.37 -9.08 -0.28
N THR A 131 -4.42 -9.12 -1.11
CA THR A 131 -5.78 -9.47 -0.70
C THR A 131 -5.87 -10.93 -0.21
N GLU A 132 -5.22 -11.85 -0.92
CA GLU A 132 -5.12 -13.24 -0.52
C GLU A 132 -4.39 -13.37 0.83
N PHE A 133 -3.22 -12.74 0.99
CA PHE A 133 -2.45 -12.81 2.24
C PHE A 133 -3.21 -12.23 3.42
N ILE A 134 -3.79 -11.02 3.30
CA ILE A 134 -4.46 -10.39 4.44
C ILE A 134 -5.70 -11.18 4.89
N THR A 135 -6.37 -11.90 3.98
CA THR A 135 -7.58 -12.66 4.30
C THR A 135 -7.32 -14.09 4.76
N THR A 136 -6.16 -14.67 4.45
CA THR A 136 -5.78 -16.04 4.82
C THR A 136 -4.75 -16.10 5.95
N LYS A 137 -3.89 -15.08 6.06
CA LYS A 137 -2.82 -14.94 7.06
C LYS A 137 -2.95 -13.65 7.88
N THR A 138 -4.18 -13.26 8.24
CA THR A 138 -4.48 -12.00 8.98
C THR A 138 -3.67 -11.86 10.26
N GLU A 139 -3.50 -12.95 11.02
CA GLU A 139 -2.73 -12.94 12.27
C GLU A 139 -1.25 -12.62 12.01
N TRP A 140 -0.68 -13.17 10.93
CA TRP A 140 0.72 -12.94 10.57
C TRP A 140 0.92 -11.50 10.11
N PHE A 141 0.00 -10.96 9.30
CA PHE A 141 0.02 -9.55 8.94
C PHE A 141 0.04 -8.64 10.18
N ALA A 142 -0.85 -8.92 11.14
CA ALA A 142 -0.93 -8.14 12.37
C ALA A 142 0.35 -8.28 13.23
N ASP A 143 0.93 -9.48 13.31
CA ASP A 143 2.17 -9.73 14.04
C ASP A 143 3.36 -9.01 13.41
N TYR A 144 3.54 -9.18 12.10
CA TYR A 144 4.61 -8.54 11.35
C TYR A 144 4.55 -7.02 11.45
N PHE A 145 3.38 -6.39 11.30
CA PHE A 145 3.30 -4.93 11.49
C PHE A 145 3.38 -4.46 12.94
N ASN A 146 3.15 -5.33 13.93
CA ASN A 146 3.28 -4.99 15.35
C ASN A 146 4.76 -4.97 15.80
N ILE A 147 5.53 -5.98 15.41
CA ILE A 147 6.88 -6.22 15.93
C ILE A 147 7.97 -6.33 14.86
N GLY A 148 7.60 -6.41 13.58
CA GLY A 148 8.53 -6.56 12.47
C GLY A 148 9.42 -5.34 12.31
N PRO A 149 10.75 -5.51 12.31
CA PRO A 149 11.66 -4.42 12.00
C PRO A 149 11.43 -3.91 10.57
N THR A 150 11.82 -2.66 10.30
CA THR A 150 11.76 -1.99 8.97
C THR A 150 10.39 -1.69 8.38
N LEU A 151 9.32 -2.22 8.97
CA LEU A 151 7.96 -1.95 8.53
C LEU A 151 7.49 -0.62 9.10
N THR A 152 6.87 0.18 8.24
CA THR A 152 6.44 1.54 8.55
C THR A 152 4.93 1.70 8.39
N LYS A 153 4.40 2.82 8.89
CA LYS A 153 3.00 3.21 8.60
C LYS A 153 2.76 3.40 7.10
N ASN A 154 3.76 3.86 6.35
CA ASN A 154 3.62 4.04 4.90
C ASN A 154 3.49 2.70 4.17
N ASP A 155 4.27 1.71 4.58
CA ASP A 155 4.16 0.34 4.06
C ASP A 155 2.73 -0.21 4.25
N MET A 156 2.14 -0.03 5.43
CA MET A 156 0.76 -0.43 5.71
C MET A 156 -0.26 0.33 4.84
N LYS A 157 -0.03 1.61 4.56
CA LYS A 157 -0.88 2.40 3.65
C LYS A 157 -0.78 1.93 2.20
N ASN A 158 0.39 1.49 1.76
CA ASN A 158 0.55 0.91 0.42
C ASN A 158 -0.24 -0.38 0.29
N TRP A 159 -0.16 -1.27 1.28
CA TRP A 159 -1.00 -2.47 1.32
C TRP A 159 -2.48 -2.12 1.17
N ALA A 160 -2.98 -1.14 1.94
CA ALA A 160 -4.38 -0.70 1.85
C ALA A 160 -4.72 -0.16 0.45
N SER A 161 -3.79 0.59 -0.16
CA SER A 161 -3.99 1.18 -1.50
C SER A 161 -4.09 0.12 -2.59
N PHE A 162 -3.25 -0.92 -2.54
CA PHE A 162 -3.27 -2.02 -3.49
C PHE A 162 -4.52 -2.88 -3.33
N ILE A 163 -4.90 -3.22 -2.10
CA ILE A 163 -6.11 -4.02 -1.84
C ILE A 163 -7.37 -3.28 -2.28
N VAL A 164 -7.47 -1.97 -2.01
CA VAL A 164 -8.60 -1.18 -2.52
C VAL A 164 -8.56 -1.09 -4.05
N GLY A 165 -7.38 -0.92 -4.65
CA GLY A 165 -7.22 -0.97 -6.11
C GLY A 165 -7.72 -2.28 -6.71
N GLU A 166 -7.38 -3.42 -6.10
CA GLU A 166 -7.84 -4.74 -6.51
C GLU A 166 -9.37 -4.86 -6.43
N ILE A 167 -9.97 -4.45 -5.30
CA ILE A 167 -11.42 -4.46 -5.13
C ILE A 167 -12.12 -3.63 -6.20
N GLN A 168 -11.54 -2.49 -6.60
CA GLN A 168 -12.10 -1.65 -7.65
C GLN A 168 -12.11 -2.34 -9.02
N ILE A 169 -11.11 -3.16 -9.29
CA ILE A 169 -11.02 -3.92 -10.54
C ILE A 169 -12.00 -5.11 -10.48
N GLU A 170 -11.97 -5.90 -9.40
CA GLU A 170 -12.76 -7.13 -9.31
C GLU A 170 -14.25 -6.93 -9.00
N LYS A 171 -14.60 -5.81 -8.36
CA LYS A 171 -15.94 -5.52 -7.81
C LYS A 171 -16.45 -4.15 -8.25
N GLU A 172 -16.15 -3.76 -9.48
CA GLU A 172 -16.58 -2.49 -10.07
C GLU A 172 -18.09 -2.25 -9.85
N GLY A 173 -18.44 -1.10 -9.26
CA GLY A 173 -19.80 -0.70 -8.91
C GLY A 173 -20.35 -1.31 -7.60
N TYR A 174 -19.60 -2.20 -6.95
CA TYR A 174 -19.95 -2.84 -5.67
C TYR A 174 -18.86 -2.69 -4.60
N GLU A 175 -17.95 -1.73 -4.78
CA GLU A 175 -16.76 -1.54 -3.95
C GLU A 175 -17.10 -1.30 -2.47
N PRO A 176 -18.08 -0.44 -2.11
CA PRO A 176 -18.42 -0.25 -0.69
C PRO A 176 -18.90 -1.54 -0.02
N LYS A 177 -19.61 -2.40 -0.75
CA LYS A 177 -20.06 -3.70 -0.23
C LYS A 177 -18.86 -4.63 -0.03
N ALA A 178 -18.01 -4.75 -1.03
CA ALA A 178 -16.82 -5.60 -0.98
C ALA A 178 -15.82 -5.17 0.12
N ILE A 179 -15.62 -3.86 0.32
CA ILE A 179 -14.79 -3.33 1.40
C ILE A 179 -15.38 -3.70 2.77
N ASN A 180 -16.71 -3.57 2.95
CA ASN A 180 -17.35 -3.96 4.20
C ASN A 180 -17.27 -5.46 4.47
N GLU A 181 -17.39 -6.30 3.43
CA GLU A 181 -17.20 -7.76 3.54
C GLU A 181 -15.76 -8.09 3.94
N LEU A 182 -14.75 -7.47 3.30
CA LEU A 182 -13.35 -7.60 3.68
C LEU A 182 -13.14 -7.21 5.14
N VAL A 183 -13.57 -6.02 5.55
CA VAL A 183 -13.41 -5.52 6.94
C VAL A 183 -14.06 -6.48 7.94
N SER A 184 -15.24 -7.02 7.62
CA SER A 184 -15.93 -7.99 8.47
C SER A 184 -15.11 -9.27 8.62
N LYS A 185 -14.61 -9.81 7.51
CA LYS A 185 -13.74 -11.00 7.48
C LYS A 185 -12.46 -10.78 8.30
N LEU A 186 -11.81 -9.63 8.15
CA LEU A 186 -10.58 -9.32 8.89
C LEU A 186 -10.82 -9.27 10.41
N ARG A 187 -11.93 -8.65 10.84
CA ARG A 187 -12.31 -8.60 12.26
C ARG A 187 -12.67 -9.97 12.81
N GLU A 188 -13.36 -10.79 12.01
CA GLU A 188 -13.68 -12.17 12.37
C GLU A 188 -12.41 -13.01 12.57
N ASN A 189 -11.44 -12.90 11.66
CA ASN A 189 -10.17 -13.63 11.73
C ASN A 189 -9.37 -13.33 13.02
N LEU A 190 -9.55 -12.13 13.61
CA LEU A 190 -8.91 -11.74 14.88
C LEU A 190 -9.81 -11.85 16.11
N ARG A 191 -11.03 -12.41 16.00
CA ARG A 191 -11.93 -12.56 17.15
C ARG A 191 -11.30 -13.47 18.21
N GLY A 192 -11.14 -12.94 19.42
CA GLY A 192 -10.53 -13.67 20.55
C GLY A 192 -9.00 -13.78 20.51
N ARG A 193 -8.33 -13.02 19.63
CA ARG A 193 -6.86 -12.95 19.55
C ARG A 193 -6.26 -11.88 20.47
N ARG A 194 -4.94 -11.74 20.44
CA ARG A 194 -4.17 -10.77 21.23
C ARG A 194 -4.63 -9.33 20.94
N LYS A 195 -4.75 -8.50 21.99
CA LYS A 195 -5.29 -7.13 21.87
C LYS A 195 -4.43 -6.25 20.96
N GLU A 196 -3.13 -6.46 20.96
CA GLU A 196 -2.17 -5.72 20.14
C GLU A 196 -2.45 -5.91 18.64
N TYR A 197 -2.90 -7.11 18.24
CA TYR A 197 -3.25 -7.39 16.85
C TYR A 197 -4.49 -6.62 16.40
N SER A 198 -5.48 -6.46 17.29
CA SER A 198 -6.66 -5.65 17.00
C SER A 198 -6.30 -4.19 16.74
N VAL A 199 -5.32 -3.64 17.46
CA VAL A 199 -4.86 -2.25 17.24
C VAL A 199 -4.23 -2.11 15.86
N VAL A 200 -3.34 -3.03 15.47
CA VAL A 200 -2.72 -3.03 14.14
C VAL A 200 -3.78 -3.16 13.04
N LEU A 201 -4.74 -4.06 13.22
CA LEU A 201 -5.77 -4.29 12.22
C LEU A 201 -6.74 -3.11 12.09
N GLU A 202 -7.15 -2.49 13.18
CA GLU A 202 -8.05 -1.32 13.10
C GLU A 202 -7.35 -0.12 12.44
N ASN A 203 -6.05 0.08 12.68
CA ASN A 203 -5.26 1.08 11.94
C ASN A 203 -5.24 0.76 10.44
N PHE A 204 -5.06 -0.51 10.08
CA PHE A 204 -5.08 -0.93 8.68
C PHE A 204 -6.47 -0.75 8.02
N ILE A 205 -7.55 -1.09 8.73
CA ILE A 205 -8.94 -0.87 8.29
C ILE A 205 -9.22 0.63 8.09
N GLU A 206 -8.67 1.50 8.95
CA GLU A 206 -8.77 2.94 8.77
C GLU A 206 -8.13 3.37 7.45
N TYR A 207 -6.93 2.88 7.13
CA TYR A 207 -6.29 3.18 5.85
C TYR A 207 -7.08 2.68 4.63
N ILE A 208 -7.70 1.49 4.69
CA ILE A 208 -8.60 1.01 3.62
C ILE A 208 -9.73 2.02 3.38
N LYS A 209 -10.40 2.46 4.44
CA LYS A 209 -11.52 3.42 4.36
C LYS A 209 -11.06 4.80 3.91
N GLU A 210 -9.86 5.24 4.28
CA GLU A 210 -9.30 6.49 3.80
C GLU A 210 -9.04 6.47 2.29
N VAL A 211 -8.48 5.37 1.77
CA VAL A 211 -8.21 5.20 0.33
C VAL A 211 -9.53 5.20 -0.45
N GLU A 212 -10.53 4.44 0.02
CA GLU A 212 -11.87 4.40 -0.56
C GLU A 212 -12.49 5.81 -0.67
N LYS A 213 -12.51 6.57 0.44
CA LYS A 213 -13.08 7.92 0.48
C LYS A 213 -12.39 8.90 -0.45
N LYS A 214 -11.05 8.90 -0.48
CA LYS A 214 -10.28 9.84 -1.32
C LYS A 214 -10.64 9.67 -2.79
N LYS A 215 -10.83 8.43 -3.25
CA LYS A 215 -11.16 8.15 -4.66
C LYS A 215 -12.60 8.54 -5.04
N ILE A 216 -13.56 8.42 -4.13
CA ILE A 216 -14.94 8.90 -4.35
C ILE A 216 -14.94 10.43 -4.58
N THR A 217 -14.18 11.17 -3.77
CA THR A 217 -14.08 12.64 -3.90
C THR A 217 -13.44 13.06 -5.22
N THR A 218 -12.39 12.36 -5.67
CA THR A 218 -11.76 12.63 -6.98
C THR A 218 -12.72 12.38 -8.14
N THR A 219 -13.47 11.27 -8.08
CA THR A 219 -14.40 10.87 -9.15
C THR A 219 -15.55 11.89 -9.30
N ASN A 220 -16.11 12.36 -8.18
CA ASN A 220 -17.22 13.32 -8.21
C ASN A 220 -16.82 14.70 -8.74
N HIS A 221 -15.56 15.11 -8.60
CA HIS A 221 -15.04 16.36 -9.18
C HIS A 221 -14.80 16.27 -10.69
N THR A 222 -14.50 15.09 -11.23
CA THR A 222 -14.29 14.92 -12.68
C THR A 222 -15.61 14.98 -13.46
N TYR A 223 -16.71 14.45 -12.91
CA TYR A 223 -18.02 14.47 -13.58
C TYR A 223 -18.76 15.81 -13.54
N THR A 224 -18.42 16.72 -12.60
CA THR A 224 -19.03 18.06 -12.54
C THR A 224 -18.38 19.07 -13.50
N ALA A 225 -17.24 18.73 -14.12
CA ALA A 225 -16.52 19.62 -15.04
C ALA A 225 -16.84 19.36 -16.53
N ALA A 226 -17.67 18.38 -16.86
CA ALA A 226 -18.14 18.16 -18.22
C ALA A 226 -19.27 19.15 -18.56
N SER A 227 -18.92 20.33 -19.06
CA SER A 227 -19.88 21.26 -19.67
C SER A 227 -20.66 20.54 -20.78
N PRO A 228 -21.99 20.73 -20.85
CA PRO A 228 -22.80 20.08 -21.89
C PRO A 228 -22.31 20.49 -23.28
N PRO A 229 -22.32 19.57 -24.26
CA PRO A 229 -21.94 19.91 -25.63
C PRO A 229 -22.83 21.05 -26.13
N HIS A 230 -22.21 22.15 -26.55
CA HIS A 230 -22.89 23.23 -27.24
C HIS A 230 -23.67 22.63 -28.42
N SER A 231 -24.99 22.72 -28.34
CA SER A 231 -25.85 22.36 -29.47
C SER A 231 -25.47 23.26 -30.65
N PRO A 232 -25.24 22.70 -31.85
CA PRO A 232 -24.99 23.51 -33.02
C PRO A 232 -26.24 24.34 -33.32
N ALA A 233 -26.07 25.66 -33.38
CA ALA A 233 -27.11 26.57 -33.84
C ALA A 233 -27.38 26.29 -35.33
N LEU A 234 -28.65 26.06 -35.65
CA LEU A 234 -29.19 26.04 -37.02
C LEU A 234 -29.40 27.47 -37.53
#